data_AF-A0A2S9E2F0-F1
#
_entry.id   AF-A0A2S9E2F0-F1
#
_cell.length_a   1.000
_cell.length_b   1.000
_cell.length_c   1.000
_cell.angle_alpha   90.00
_cell.angle_beta   90.00
_cell.angle_gamma   90.00
#
_symmetry.space_group_name_H-M   'P 1'
#
loop_
_entity.id
_entity.type
_entity.pdbx_description
1 polymer ?
#
loop_
_entity_poly.entity_id
_entity_poly.type
_entity_poly.pdbx_seq_one_letter_code
_entity_poly.pdbx_strand_id
1 'polypeptide(L)'
;MKAKNISIEADGLKLKGPADRMIQLIAASMLSQALPPAANVQPAVHTAAPEIGQPWPGQGGLNGGFVHARDDVPAHYLIIAEKDVGSLEWGARGVEVKGLSKTDGLTNTQVLIGNDEERQYPAANACAEYQADGHHDFYLPAAAELYHCWVNCPEVFAQDCYYWSSSQRSAYSAFFMYFVDGYQFSSAKSFELRVRPVRRFFI
;
A
#
# COMPACT_ATOMS: atom_id res chain seq x y z
N MET A 1 -37.48 12.64 -20.38
CA MET A 1 -37.13 13.96 -20.96
C MET A 1 -36.32 13.72 -22.24
N LYS A 2 -36.61 14.40 -23.36
CA LYS A 2 -35.85 14.22 -24.62
C LYS A 2 -34.46 14.84 -24.45
N ALA A 3 -33.40 14.09 -24.76
CA ALA A 3 -32.03 14.60 -24.74
C ALA A 3 -31.90 15.78 -25.71
N LYS A 4 -31.38 16.91 -25.21
CA LYS A 4 -31.19 18.13 -26.01
C LYS A 4 -29.83 18.03 -26.71
N ASN A 5 -29.83 17.87 -28.02
CA ASN A 5 -28.60 17.82 -28.80
C ASN A 5 -28.12 19.24 -29.16
N ILE A 6 -26.81 19.45 -29.10
CA ILE A 6 -26.13 20.70 -29.45
C ILE A 6 -25.16 20.42 -30.59
N SER A 7 -25.03 21.37 -31.52
CA SER A 7 -24.04 21.37 -32.58
C SER A 7 -23.14 22.61 -32.42
N ILE A 8 -21.83 22.43 -32.52
CA ILE A 8 -20.83 23.50 -32.52
C ILE A 8 -20.08 23.43 -33.84
N GLU A 9 -19.93 24.57 -34.51
CA GLU A 9 -19.18 24.69 -35.76
C GLU A 9 -18.16 25.83 -35.64
N ALA A 10 -16.88 25.54 -35.87
CA ALA A 10 -15.80 26.51 -35.95
C ALA A 10 -14.71 25.99 -36.88
N ASP A 11 -14.18 26.83 -37.78
CA ASP A 11 -13.05 26.54 -38.67
C ASP A 11 -13.08 25.15 -39.36
N GLY A 12 -14.25 24.78 -39.89
CA GLY A 12 -14.45 23.51 -40.61
C GLY A 12 -14.67 22.28 -39.72
N LEU A 13 -14.55 22.42 -38.40
CA LEU A 13 -14.90 21.37 -37.44
C LEU A 13 -16.37 21.46 -37.06
N LYS A 14 -17.12 20.37 -37.28
CA LYS A 14 -18.52 20.22 -36.84
C LYS A 14 -18.61 19.14 -35.78
N LEU A 15 -19.00 19.52 -34.56
CA LEU A 15 -19.21 18.61 -33.44
C LEU A 15 -20.68 18.61 -33.06
N LYS A 16 -21.32 17.44 -33.05
CA LYS A 16 -22.73 17.28 -32.69
C LYS A 16 -22.89 16.16 -31.67
N GLY A 17 -23.62 16.43 -30.60
CA GLY A 17 -23.89 15.43 -29.57
C GLY A 17 -24.87 15.91 -28.50
N PRO A 18 -25.16 15.06 -27.51
CA PRO A 18 -25.93 15.46 -26.33
C PRO A 18 -25.25 16.63 -25.61
N ALA A 19 -26.04 17.61 -25.14
CA ALA A 19 -25.54 18.78 -24.44
C ALA A 19 -24.56 18.44 -23.32
N ASP A 20 -24.90 17.42 -22.53
CA ASP A 20 -24.17 17.00 -21.34
C ASP A 20 -22.75 16.51 -21.68
N ARG A 21 -22.61 15.73 -22.77
CA ARG A 21 -21.30 15.29 -23.27
C ARG A 21 -20.48 16.43 -23.83
N MET A 22 -21.11 17.37 -24.53
CA MET A 22 -20.41 18.54 -25.08
C MET A 22 -19.86 19.44 -23.98
N ILE A 23 -20.63 19.63 -22.89
CA ILE A 23 -20.20 20.38 -21.71
C ILE A 23 -19.01 19.68 -21.04
N GLN A 24 -19.05 18.35 -20.88
CA GLN A 24 -17.93 17.58 -20.33
C GLN A 24 -16.66 17.70 -21.19
N LEU A 25 -16.78 17.63 -22.51
CA LEU A 25 -15.66 17.78 -23.45
C LEU A 25 -15.01 19.17 -23.36
N ILE A 26 -15.81 20.23 -23.28
CA ILE A 26 -15.31 21.61 -23.14
C ILE A 26 -14.64 21.81 -21.78
N ALA A 27 -15.25 21.32 -20.70
CA ALA A 27 -14.69 21.41 -19.35
C ALA A 27 -13.35 20.66 -19.24
N ALA A 28 -13.24 19.46 -19.82
CA ALA A 28 -11.99 18.70 -19.86
C ALA A 28 -10.88 19.41 -20.65
N SER A 29 -11.24 20.03 -21.79
CA SER A 29 -10.30 20.81 -22.60
C SER A 29 -9.76 22.04 -21.86
N MET A 30 -10.64 22.80 -21.20
CA MET A 30 -10.24 23.97 -20.40
C MET A 30 -9.31 23.58 -19.24
N LEU A 31 -9.56 22.43 -18.59
CA LEU A 31 -8.71 21.92 -17.51
C LEU A 31 -7.31 21.54 -18.03
N SER A 32 -7.21 20.99 -19.24
CA SER A 32 -5.93 20.63 -19.85
C SER A 32 -5.06 21.83 -20.24
N GLN A 33 -5.66 22.99 -20.56
CA GLN A 33 -4.93 24.20 -20.93
C GLN A 33 -4.49 25.05 -19.72
N ALA A 34 -5.08 24.82 -18.54
CA ALA A 34 -4.68 25.48 -17.29
C ALA A 34 -3.48 24.81 -16.60
N LEU A 35 -3.04 23.65 -17.09
CA LEU A 35 -1.84 22.98 -16.61
C LEU A 35 -0.61 23.65 -17.22
N PRO A 36 0.45 23.95 -16.43
CA PRO A 36 1.72 24.38 -17.00
C PRO A 36 2.20 23.33 -18.02
N PRO A 37 2.93 23.72 -19.09
CA PRO A 37 3.51 22.77 -20.02
C PRO A 37 4.26 21.71 -19.21
N ALA A 38 3.88 20.44 -19.36
CA ALA A 38 4.43 19.34 -18.60
C ALA A 38 5.96 19.45 -18.60
N ALA A 39 6.54 19.82 -17.46
CA ALA A 39 7.97 19.82 -17.27
C ALA A 39 8.43 18.38 -17.53
N ASN A 40 9.13 18.14 -18.65
CA ASN A 40 9.70 16.85 -19.10
C ASN A 40 9.54 15.71 -18.08
N VAL A 41 8.33 15.20 -17.92
CA VAL A 41 8.11 13.96 -17.18
C VAL A 41 8.57 12.93 -18.18
N GLN A 42 9.84 12.51 -18.05
CA GLN A 42 10.35 11.38 -18.79
C GLN A 42 9.28 10.27 -18.65
N PRO A 43 8.82 9.68 -19.76
CA PRO A 43 7.86 8.59 -19.66
C PRO A 43 8.44 7.57 -18.70
N ALA A 44 7.69 7.26 -17.63
CA ALA A 44 8.10 6.28 -16.65
C ALA A 44 8.47 5.02 -17.42
N VAL A 45 9.74 4.65 -17.40
CA VAL A 45 10.20 3.41 -18.01
C VAL A 45 9.50 2.32 -17.20
N HIS A 46 8.48 1.69 -17.76
CA HIS A 46 7.93 0.47 -17.20
C HIS A 46 9.01 -0.61 -17.32
N THR A 47 9.94 -0.63 -16.36
CA THR A 47 10.87 -1.73 -16.20
C THR A 47 10.03 -2.95 -15.83
N ALA A 48 10.22 -4.04 -16.57
CA ALA A 48 9.66 -5.34 -16.20
C ALA A 48 9.95 -5.62 -14.72
N ALA A 49 9.01 -6.29 -14.04
CA ALA A 49 9.18 -6.65 -12.64
C ALA A 49 10.54 -7.38 -12.46
N PRO A 50 11.42 -6.93 -11.57
CA PRO A 50 12.66 -7.63 -11.25
C PRO A 50 12.38 -9.03 -10.72
N GLU A 51 13.43 -9.85 -10.57
CA GLU A 51 13.30 -11.11 -9.84
C GLU A 51 12.85 -10.87 -8.39
N ILE A 52 12.18 -11.86 -7.82
CA ILE A 52 11.77 -11.85 -6.43
C ILE A 52 12.99 -11.63 -5.52
N GLY A 53 12.84 -10.78 -4.49
CA GLY A 53 13.90 -10.39 -3.57
C GLY A 53 14.85 -9.31 -4.09
N GLN A 54 14.81 -8.95 -5.38
CA GLN A 54 15.67 -7.92 -5.95
C GLN A 54 15.08 -6.51 -5.81
N PRO A 55 15.92 -5.45 -5.68
CA PRO A 55 15.46 -4.08 -5.72
C PRO A 55 14.66 -3.76 -6.98
N TRP A 56 13.55 -3.05 -6.81
CA TRP A 56 12.72 -2.57 -7.90
C TRP A 56 12.92 -1.06 -8.09
N PRO A 57 13.71 -0.64 -9.12
CA PRO A 57 14.05 0.75 -9.31
C PRO A 57 12.83 1.66 -9.34
N GLY A 58 12.84 2.69 -8.49
CA GLY A 58 11.78 3.69 -8.40
C GLY A 58 10.52 3.21 -7.68
N GLN A 59 10.52 2.03 -7.07
CA GLN A 59 9.39 1.54 -6.26
C GLN A 59 9.65 1.60 -4.75
N GLY A 60 10.85 1.99 -4.32
CA GLY A 60 11.20 2.19 -2.91
C GLY A 60 11.46 0.90 -2.12
N GLY A 61 11.72 -0.21 -2.80
CA GLY A 61 11.89 -1.50 -2.14
C GLY A 61 12.21 -2.66 -3.08
N LEU A 62 12.13 -3.87 -2.52
CA LEU A 62 12.38 -5.14 -3.16
C LEU A 62 11.09 -5.72 -3.73
N ASN A 63 11.18 -6.47 -4.82
CA ASN A 63 10.04 -7.24 -5.33
C ASN A 63 9.71 -8.39 -4.36
N GLY A 64 8.62 -8.27 -3.61
CA GLY A 64 8.12 -9.30 -2.69
C GLY A 64 7.27 -10.39 -3.34
N GLY A 65 6.97 -10.26 -4.63
CA GLY A 65 6.16 -11.22 -5.38
C GLY A 65 4.77 -10.71 -5.77
N PHE A 66 4.14 -11.42 -6.69
CA PHE A 66 2.80 -11.13 -7.19
C PHE A 66 1.73 -11.71 -6.25
N VAL A 67 0.79 -10.86 -5.85
CA VAL A 67 -0.37 -11.19 -5.02
C VAL A 67 -1.61 -11.19 -5.91
N HIS A 68 -2.30 -12.33 -5.96
CA HIS A 68 -3.58 -12.43 -6.67
C HIS A 68 -4.65 -11.54 -6.02
N ALA A 69 -5.57 -11.04 -6.85
CA ALA A 69 -6.73 -10.28 -6.37
C ALA A 69 -7.49 -11.07 -5.30
N ARG A 70 -7.95 -10.36 -4.27
CA ARG A 70 -8.71 -10.92 -3.15
C ARG A 70 -9.72 -9.90 -2.69
N ASP A 71 -10.97 -10.33 -2.58
CA ASP A 71 -12.09 -9.47 -2.18
C ASP A 71 -12.14 -8.20 -3.05
N ASP A 72 -12.03 -7.02 -2.45
CA ASP A 72 -12.00 -5.71 -3.11
C ASP A 72 -10.59 -5.21 -3.42
N VAL A 73 -9.54 -5.97 -3.07
CA VAL A 73 -8.14 -5.64 -3.35
C VAL A 73 -7.72 -6.23 -4.71
N PRO A 74 -7.38 -5.41 -5.72
CA PRO A 74 -6.89 -5.89 -7.00
C PRO A 74 -5.57 -6.66 -6.86
N ALA A 75 -5.24 -7.44 -7.89
CA ALA A 75 -3.93 -8.07 -7.98
C ALA A 75 -2.83 -7.00 -8.00
N HIS A 76 -1.73 -7.25 -7.31
CA HIS A 76 -0.64 -6.29 -7.14
C HIS A 76 0.66 -7.01 -6.86
N TYR A 77 1.77 -6.31 -6.98
CA TYR A 77 3.02 -6.73 -6.37
C TYR A 77 3.13 -6.20 -4.95
N LEU A 78 3.61 -7.03 -4.04
CA LEU A 78 4.03 -6.56 -2.74
C LEU A 78 5.46 -6.00 -2.87
N ILE A 79 5.66 -4.76 -2.46
CA ILE A 79 6.98 -4.14 -2.41
C ILE A 79 7.44 -4.13 -0.95
N ILE A 80 8.58 -4.76 -0.68
CA ILE A 80 9.15 -4.86 0.67
C ILE A 80 10.15 -3.74 0.85
N ALA A 81 10.05 -2.94 1.92
CA ALA A 81 11.07 -1.93 2.21
C ALA A 81 12.48 -2.56 2.27
N GLU A 82 13.53 -1.85 1.86
CA GLU A 82 14.89 -2.39 1.91
C GLU A 82 15.45 -2.52 3.33
N LYS A 83 14.87 -1.77 4.28
CA LYS A 83 15.33 -1.68 5.65
C LYS A 83 14.18 -1.88 6.62
N ASP A 84 14.50 -2.49 7.75
CA ASP A 84 13.61 -2.48 8.90
C ASP A 84 13.58 -1.09 9.54
N VAL A 85 12.46 -0.71 10.16
CA VAL A 85 12.28 0.59 10.82
C VAL A 85 12.48 0.52 12.35
N GLY A 86 13.07 -0.59 12.82
CA GLY A 86 13.42 -0.79 14.22
C GLY A 86 12.66 -1.94 14.89
N SER A 87 12.96 -2.14 16.17
CA SER A 87 12.21 -3.03 17.06
C SER A 87 11.24 -2.18 17.86
N LEU A 88 9.94 -2.41 17.70
CA LEU A 88 8.89 -1.52 18.22
C LEU A 88 7.77 -2.33 18.85
N GLU A 89 7.10 -1.74 19.84
CA GLU A 89 5.86 -2.31 20.37
C GLU A 89 4.73 -2.29 19.32
N TRP A 90 3.83 -3.28 19.42
CA TRP A 90 2.59 -3.26 18.64
C TRP A 90 1.61 -2.19 19.17
N GLY A 91 1.58 -1.98 20.50
CA GLY A 91 0.84 -0.90 21.14
C GLY A 91 -0.59 -1.24 21.61
N ALA A 92 -1.31 -0.23 22.12
CA ALA A 92 -2.69 -0.28 22.65
C ALA A 92 -3.11 -1.61 23.33
N ARG A 93 -2.49 -1.91 24.47
CA ARG A 93 -2.79 -3.10 25.28
C ARG A 93 -4.18 -3.03 25.91
N GLY A 94 -4.85 -4.18 26.02
CA GLY A 94 -6.19 -4.28 26.59
C GLY A 94 -7.31 -3.83 25.64
N VAL A 95 -6.97 -3.48 24.39
CA VAL A 95 -7.91 -2.97 23.39
C VAL A 95 -8.08 -3.97 22.26
N GLU A 96 -9.31 -4.45 22.08
CA GLU A 96 -9.71 -5.18 20.87
C GLU A 96 -10.09 -4.18 19.78
N VAL A 97 -9.34 -4.18 18.68
CA VAL A 97 -9.53 -3.25 17.57
C VAL A 97 -10.38 -3.94 16.50
N LYS A 98 -11.53 -3.36 16.18
CA LYS A 98 -12.43 -3.92 15.16
C LYS A 98 -11.92 -3.60 13.76
N GLY A 99 -12.24 -4.47 12.80
CA GLY A 99 -11.91 -4.26 11.38
C GLY A 99 -10.50 -4.67 10.99
N LEU A 100 -9.71 -5.27 11.89
CA LEU A 100 -8.41 -5.83 11.54
C LEU A 100 -8.57 -7.22 10.92
N SER A 101 -7.80 -7.48 9.86
CA SER A 101 -7.79 -8.72 9.09
C SER A 101 -6.43 -9.42 9.15
N LYS A 102 -6.37 -10.65 8.66
CA LYS A 102 -5.11 -11.40 8.49
C LYS A 102 -4.44 -11.17 7.14
N THR A 103 -5.06 -10.42 6.23
CA THR A 103 -4.72 -10.43 4.80
C THR A 103 -4.57 -9.04 4.19
N ASP A 104 -5.03 -8.01 4.89
CA ASP A 104 -5.00 -6.64 4.39
C ASP A 104 -4.26 -5.73 5.39
N GLY A 105 -2.93 -5.67 5.26
CA GLY A 105 -2.09 -4.88 6.15
C GLY A 105 -2.26 -3.38 5.96
N LEU A 106 -2.66 -2.94 4.77
CA LEU A 106 -2.91 -1.53 4.47
C LEU A 106 -4.11 -1.03 5.29
N THR A 107 -5.26 -1.70 5.14
CA THR A 107 -6.46 -1.34 5.91
C THR A 107 -6.22 -1.49 7.40
N ASN A 108 -5.53 -2.54 7.85
CA ASN A 108 -5.16 -2.68 9.25
C ASN A 108 -4.36 -1.48 9.75
N THR A 109 -3.31 -1.09 9.03
CA THR A 109 -2.44 0.02 9.43
C THR A 109 -3.22 1.33 9.47
N GLN A 110 -4.04 1.62 8.47
CA GLN A 110 -4.93 2.79 8.46
C GLN A 110 -5.88 2.80 9.66
N VAL A 111 -6.49 1.66 9.98
CA VAL A 111 -7.34 1.52 11.16
C VAL A 111 -6.55 1.74 12.44
N LEU A 112 -5.32 1.25 12.56
CA LEU A 112 -4.50 1.43 13.77
C LEU A 112 -4.10 2.91 13.95
N ILE A 113 -3.60 3.57 12.91
CA ILE A 113 -3.12 4.96 13.00
C ILE A 113 -4.27 5.99 13.09
N GLY A 114 -5.48 5.64 12.63
CA GLY A 114 -6.65 6.53 12.66
C GLY A 114 -7.52 6.41 13.91
N ASN A 115 -7.22 5.52 14.86
CA ASN A 115 -8.21 5.02 15.82
C ASN A 115 -8.34 5.73 17.17
N ASP A 116 -7.66 6.86 17.41
CA ASP A 116 -7.75 7.78 18.57
C ASP A 116 -6.35 8.34 18.91
N GLU A 117 -6.20 9.66 19.07
CA GLU A 117 -4.92 10.33 19.38
C GLU A 117 -4.32 9.89 20.73
N GLU A 118 -5.14 9.32 21.63
CA GLU A 118 -4.68 8.79 22.92
C GLU A 118 -3.99 7.42 22.81
N ARG A 119 -4.20 6.67 21.72
CA ARG A 119 -3.68 5.30 21.57
C ARG A 119 -2.51 5.26 20.61
N GLN A 120 -1.39 4.73 21.08
CA GLN A 120 -0.20 4.58 20.28
C GLN A 120 -0.05 3.15 19.74
N TYR A 121 0.28 3.07 18.45
CA TYR A 121 0.65 1.84 17.74
C TYR A 121 2.02 2.04 17.07
N PRO A 122 3.13 2.02 17.83
CA PRO A 122 4.44 2.43 17.33
C PRO A 122 4.89 1.71 16.05
N ALA A 123 4.70 0.38 15.98
CA ALA A 123 5.01 -0.41 14.79
C ALA A 123 4.22 0.03 13.54
N ALA A 124 2.92 0.31 13.69
CA ALA A 124 2.07 0.75 12.58
C ALA A 124 2.43 2.17 12.14
N ASN A 125 2.65 3.08 13.10
CA ASN A 125 3.05 4.46 12.84
C ASN A 125 4.37 4.53 12.10
N ALA A 126 5.39 3.79 12.54
CA ALA A 126 6.70 3.78 11.89
C ALA A 126 6.65 3.28 10.44
N CYS A 127 5.79 2.30 10.13
CA CYS A 127 5.57 1.89 8.75
C CYS A 127 4.85 2.96 7.91
N ALA A 128 3.84 3.62 8.47
CA ALA A 128 3.09 4.67 7.78
C ALA A 128 3.92 5.94 7.54
N GLU A 129 4.91 6.21 8.39
CA GLU A 129 5.85 7.33 8.24
C GLU A 129 7.03 7.01 7.32
N TYR A 130 7.24 5.73 6.97
CA TYR A 130 8.36 5.30 6.13
C TYR A 130 8.21 5.80 4.69
N GLN A 131 9.34 6.26 4.13
CA GLN A 131 9.39 6.86 2.80
C GLN A 131 10.60 6.33 2.05
N ALA A 132 10.41 5.98 0.77
CA ALA A 132 11.49 5.54 -0.10
C ALA A 132 11.12 5.81 -1.56
N ASP A 133 12.08 6.28 -2.37
CA ASP A 133 11.88 6.63 -3.79
C ASP A 133 10.66 7.53 -4.07
N GLY A 134 10.32 8.43 -3.14
CA GLY A 134 9.14 9.31 -3.26
C GLY A 134 7.79 8.64 -2.99
N HIS A 135 7.79 7.39 -2.52
CA HIS A 135 6.60 6.67 -2.06
C HIS A 135 6.39 6.85 -0.55
N HIS A 136 5.13 7.02 -0.15
CA HIS A 136 4.69 7.30 1.23
C HIS A 136 3.50 6.41 1.64
N ASP A 137 3.19 5.37 0.85
CA ASP A 137 2.07 4.45 0.97
C ASP A 137 2.47 3.12 1.64
N PHE A 138 3.55 3.14 2.44
CA PHE A 138 4.00 1.97 3.19
C PHE A 138 3.12 1.70 4.42
N TYR A 139 3.05 0.43 4.80
CA TYR A 139 2.21 -0.04 5.88
C TYR A 139 2.83 -1.27 6.57
N LEU A 140 2.32 -1.58 7.77
CA LEU A 140 2.72 -2.77 8.51
C LEU A 140 2.01 -3.99 7.91
N PRO A 141 2.74 -4.99 7.36
CA PRO A 141 2.14 -6.12 6.66
C PRO A 141 1.19 -6.90 7.57
N ALA A 142 0.10 -7.42 7.01
CA ALA A 142 -0.75 -8.38 7.71
C ALA A 142 -0.04 -9.74 7.82
N ALA A 143 -0.59 -10.60 8.68
CA ALA A 143 -0.03 -11.93 8.95
C ALA A 143 0.19 -12.77 7.68
N ALA A 144 -0.74 -12.74 6.72
CA ALA A 144 -0.61 -13.46 5.46
C ALA A 144 0.35 -12.78 4.46
N GLU A 145 0.52 -11.46 4.54
CA GLU A 145 1.51 -10.74 3.72
C GLU A 145 2.94 -11.06 4.19
N LEU A 146 3.18 -11.20 5.50
CA LEU A 146 4.46 -11.73 6.00
C LEU A 146 4.72 -13.16 5.50
N TYR A 147 3.69 -14.01 5.53
CA TYR A 147 3.84 -15.39 5.03
C TYR A 147 4.11 -15.42 3.52
N HIS A 148 3.50 -14.50 2.76
CA HIS A 148 3.81 -14.31 1.34
C HIS A 148 5.28 -13.94 1.14
N CYS A 149 5.83 -13.03 1.95
CA CYS A 149 7.25 -12.70 1.91
C CYS A 149 8.14 -13.92 2.22
N TRP A 150 7.80 -14.72 3.24
CA TRP A 150 8.56 -15.91 3.60
C TRP A 150 8.56 -17.00 2.52
N VAL A 151 7.46 -17.18 1.78
CA VAL A 151 7.41 -18.15 0.68
C VAL A 151 8.26 -17.69 -0.50
N ASN A 152 8.37 -16.38 -0.73
CA ASN A 152 8.98 -15.83 -1.94
C ASN A 152 10.46 -15.47 -1.76
N CYS A 153 10.82 -14.78 -0.68
CA CYS A 153 12.18 -14.25 -0.45
C CYS A 153 12.50 -14.14 1.05
N PRO A 154 12.49 -15.25 1.82
CA PRO A 154 12.73 -15.19 3.26
C PRO A 154 14.11 -14.64 3.63
N GLU A 155 15.10 -14.74 2.74
CA GLU A 155 16.47 -14.27 2.91
C GLU A 155 16.61 -12.75 2.99
N VAL A 156 15.60 -11.96 2.58
CA VAL A 156 15.66 -10.50 2.70
C VAL A 156 15.30 -10.01 4.12
N PHE A 157 14.79 -10.91 4.96
CA PHE A 157 14.46 -10.67 6.35
C PHE A 157 15.56 -11.21 7.27
N ALA A 158 15.76 -10.54 8.40
CA ALA A 158 16.68 -11.02 9.42
C ALA A 158 16.16 -12.34 10.04
N GLN A 159 17.08 -13.28 10.23
CA GLN A 159 16.78 -14.64 10.67
C GLN A 159 16.98 -14.85 12.17
N ASP A 160 17.49 -13.86 12.89
CA ASP A 160 17.73 -13.89 14.34
C ASP A 160 16.64 -13.17 15.15
N CYS A 161 15.53 -12.78 14.50
CA CYS A 161 14.45 -12.02 15.13
C CYS A 161 13.05 -12.41 14.61
N TYR A 162 12.05 -11.80 15.24
CA TYR A 162 10.63 -11.95 14.89
C TYR A 162 10.09 -10.65 14.30
N TYR A 163 9.19 -10.75 13.33
CA TYR A 163 8.57 -9.61 12.67
C TYR A 163 7.11 -9.44 13.06
N TRP A 164 6.75 -8.23 13.50
CA TRP A 164 5.34 -7.90 13.77
C TRP A 164 4.51 -7.91 12.49
N SER A 165 3.27 -8.38 12.62
CA SER A 165 2.21 -8.08 11.65
C SER A 165 1.25 -7.03 12.19
N SER A 166 0.47 -6.39 11.33
CA SER A 166 -0.65 -5.52 11.70
C SER A 166 -1.90 -6.28 12.15
N SER A 167 -1.89 -7.61 12.06
CA SER A 167 -3.02 -8.45 12.45
C SER A 167 -3.04 -8.66 13.97
N GLN A 168 -4.13 -8.22 14.60
CA GLN A 168 -4.37 -8.48 16.00
C GLN A 168 -4.89 -9.91 16.23
N ARG A 169 -4.46 -10.54 17.33
CA ARG A 169 -5.04 -11.81 17.81
C ARG A 169 -6.10 -11.57 18.88
N SER A 170 -5.82 -10.66 19.81
CA SER A 170 -6.72 -10.27 20.89
C SER A 170 -6.38 -8.89 21.45
N ALA A 171 -7.15 -8.44 22.42
CA ALA A 171 -6.90 -7.25 23.22
C ALA A 171 -5.46 -7.13 23.75
N TYR A 172 -4.78 -8.24 24.02
CA TYR A 172 -3.44 -8.26 24.61
C TYR A 172 -2.33 -8.75 23.67
N SER A 173 -2.67 -9.33 22.52
CA SER A 173 -1.68 -9.97 21.63
C SER A 173 -1.90 -9.70 20.15
N ALA A 174 -0.81 -9.70 19.39
CA ALA A 174 -0.79 -9.56 17.94
C ALA A 174 0.00 -10.70 17.30
N PHE A 175 -0.22 -10.95 16.01
CA PHE A 175 0.51 -11.97 15.28
C PHE A 175 1.89 -11.47 14.86
N PHE A 176 2.89 -12.36 14.93
CA PHE A 176 4.24 -12.14 14.44
C PHE A 176 4.74 -13.39 13.71
N MET A 177 5.82 -13.25 12.95
CA MET A 177 6.41 -14.35 12.19
C MET A 177 7.91 -14.49 12.43
N TYR A 178 8.40 -15.73 12.47
CA TYR A 178 9.81 -16.08 12.46
C TYR A 178 10.22 -16.52 11.06
N PHE A 179 11.22 -15.87 10.47
CA PHE A 179 11.56 -16.08 9.06
C PHE A 179 12.48 -17.28 8.78
N VAL A 180 13.08 -17.89 9.81
CA VAL A 180 13.94 -19.08 9.63
C VAL A 180 13.14 -20.30 9.19
N ASP A 181 11.99 -20.55 9.81
CA ASP A 181 11.18 -21.75 9.58
C ASP A 181 9.73 -21.45 9.16
N GLY A 182 9.36 -20.16 9.11
CA GLY A 182 8.05 -19.73 8.67
C GLY A 182 6.96 -19.86 9.73
N TYR A 183 7.32 -20.09 11.00
CA TYR A 183 6.30 -20.16 12.03
C TYR A 183 5.67 -18.80 12.32
N GLN A 184 4.34 -18.82 12.45
CA GLN A 184 3.53 -17.68 12.85
C GLN A 184 2.93 -17.93 14.22
N PHE A 185 3.17 -17.00 15.13
CA PHE A 185 2.71 -17.06 16.52
C PHE A 185 2.03 -15.75 16.90
N SER A 186 1.65 -15.62 18.18
CA SER A 186 1.19 -14.36 18.75
C SER A 186 1.88 -14.09 20.08
N SER A 187 2.29 -12.84 20.32
CA SER A 187 2.91 -12.43 21.59
C SER A 187 2.23 -11.20 22.18
N ALA A 188 2.59 -10.88 23.42
CA ALA A 188 2.12 -9.67 24.08
C ALA A 188 2.51 -8.43 23.28
N LYS A 189 1.57 -7.50 23.11
CA LYS A 189 1.74 -6.26 22.33
C LYS A 189 2.81 -5.29 22.89
N SER A 190 3.24 -5.49 24.14
CA SER A 190 4.35 -4.75 24.78
C SER A 190 5.74 -5.25 24.41
N PHE A 191 5.87 -6.37 23.69
CA PHE A 191 7.19 -6.76 23.22
C PHE A 191 7.59 -5.93 22.01
N GLU A 192 8.86 -5.56 21.98
CA GLU A 192 9.48 -4.91 20.84
C GLU A 192 9.97 -5.99 19.86
N LEU A 193 9.26 -6.15 18.74
CA LEU A 193 9.67 -7.04 17.65
C LEU A 193 10.01 -6.21 16.43
N ARG A 194 10.70 -6.83 15.46
CA ARG A 194 11.19 -6.14 14.28
C ARG A 194 10.02 -5.71 13.39
N VAL A 195 10.18 -4.56 12.74
CA VAL A 195 9.16 -3.98 11.87
C VAL A 195 9.74 -3.74 10.48
N ARG A 196 9.12 -4.35 9.46
CA ARG A 196 9.45 -4.19 8.04
C ARG A 196 8.25 -3.61 7.29
N PRO A 197 8.31 -2.37 6.79
CA PRO A 197 7.23 -1.82 5.98
C PRO A 197 7.09 -2.55 4.65
N VAL A 198 5.86 -2.63 4.14
CA VAL A 198 5.55 -3.09 2.78
C VAL A 198 4.59 -2.10 2.12
N ARG A 199 4.47 -2.12 0.79
CA ARG A 199 3.43 -1.38 0.06
C ARG A 199 2.90 -2.19 -1.14
N ARG A 200 1.80 -1.72 -1.73
CA ARG A 200 1.19 -2.35 -2.92
C ARG A 200 1.56 -1.60 -4.19
N PHE A 201 2.01 -2.32 -5.20
CA PHE A 201 2.21 -1.77 -6.54
C PHE A 201 1.26 -2.43 -7.54
N PHE A 202 0.35 -1.64 -8.09
CA PHE A 202 -0.64 -2.07 -9.07
C PHE A 202 -0.12 -1.82 -10.49
N ILE A 203 -0.27 -2.81 -11.37
CA ILE A 203 0.10 -2.75 -12.79
C ILE A 203 -1.10 -2.90 -13.70
#